data_AF-A0A068U655-F1
#
_entry.id   AF-A0A068U655-F1
#
_cell.length_a   1.000
_cell.length_b   1.000
_cell.length_c   1.000
_cell.angle_alpha   90.00
_cell.angle_beta   90.00
_cell.angle_gamma   90.00
#
_symmetry.space_group_name_H-M   'P 1'
#
loop_
_entity.id
_entity.type
_entity.pdbx_description
1 polymer ?
#
loop_
_entity_poly.entity_id
_entity_poly.type
_entity_poly.pdbx_seq_one_letter_code
_entity_poly.pdbx_strand_id
1 'polypeptide(L)'
;MHVTVQMKSFLLIIFPMVLAITTMLLPIAIAGDKIDIGVCYGMVADNLPPAAEVIALYKKYSIGKLRLFDANRDALRALKGSDIDVTLGVKNEDIPNIAASVDGARSWFTTNLQPYTNDITFAFVSVGNEAIPGEFADSIAPAMKNLQSVLSDDNLNGITLLASSKNLLSWSTCLYPYFDHAADRSHQHSSLDFAQFTANEPVLLGSGNLNYTKLYDATLVAFLWAVERARFRNLQN
;
A
#
# COMPACT_ATOMS: atom_id res chain seq x y z
N MET A 1 15.50 3.82 69.22
CA MET A 1 14.79 2.80 68.40
C MET A 1 13.61 3.37 67.62
N HIS A 2 12.78 4.26 68.19
CA HIS A 2 11.62 4.85 67.51
C HIS A 2 11.92 5.70 66.25
N VAL A 3 12.98 6.51 66.26
CA VAL A 3 13.33 7.40 65.12
C VAL A 3 13.79 6.62 63.89
N THR A 4 14.52 5.52 64.10
CA THR A 4 15.07 4.68 63.02
C THR A 4 13.99 3.90 62.27
N VAL A 5 12.88 3.55 62.95
CA VAL A 5 11.73 2.87 62.34
C VAL A 5 10.92 3.84 61.48
N GLN A 6 10.69 5.06 61.97
CA GLN A 6 9.98 6.11 61.21
C GLN A 6 10.71 6.49 59.91
N MET A 7 12.04 6.58 59.94
CA MET A 7 12.84 6.93 58.76
C MET A 7 12.85 5.83 57.69
N LYS A 8 12.79 4.55 58.08
CA LYS A 8 12.66 3.42 57.14
C LYS A 8 11.28 3.38 56.47
N SER A 9 10.23 3.64 57.24
CA SER A 9 8.86 3.74 56.69
C SER A 9 8.71 4.91 55.72
N PHE A 10 9.39 6.04 55.98
CA PHE A 10 9.38 7.20 55.10
C PHE A 10 10.08 6.93 53.75
N LEU A 11 11.22 6.25 53.76
CA LEU A 11 11.92 5.86 52.52
C LEU A 11 11.15 4.84 51.68
N LEU A 12 10.43 3.91 52.32
CA LEU A 12 9.59 2.90 51.65
C LEU A 12 8.42 3.49 50.87
N ILE A 13 7.98 4.72 51.21
CA ILE A 13 6.89 5.42 50.53
C ILE A 13 7.44 6.37 49.46
N ILE A 14 8.55 7.07 49.76
CA ILE A 14 9.14 8.03 48.82
C ILE A 14 9.74 7.33 47.59
N PHE A 15 10.39 6.18 47.77
CA PHE A 15 11.02 5.46 46.65
C PHE A 15 10.03 5.03 45.56
N PRO A 16 8.90 4.36 45.86
CA PRO A 16 7.91 4.04 44.82
C PRO A 16 7.19 5.29 44.29
N MET A 17 7.04 6.35 45.10
CA MET A 17 6.42 7.59 44.65
C MET A 17 7.30 8.33 43.64
N VAL A 18 8.61 8.43 43.88
CA VAL A 18 9.57 9.01 42.93
C VAL A 18 9.67 8.15 41.67
N LEU A 19 9.67 6.82 41.79
CA LEU A 19 9.65 5.92 40.65
C LEU A 19 8.40 6.10 39.79
N ALA A 20 7.21 6.19 40.42
CA ALA A 20 5.95 6.45 39.74
C ALA A 20 5.92 7.82 39.03
N ILE A 21 6.46 8.86 39.65
CA ILE A 21 6.57 10.19 39.06
C ILE A 21 7.54 10.18 37.86
N THR A 22 8.66 9.45 37.94
CA THR A 22 9.60 9.34 36.80
C THR A 22 9.01 8.57 35.61
N THR A 23 8.16 7.57 35.84
CA THR A 23 7.45 6.86 34.75
C THR A 23 6.36 7.72 34.10
N MET A 24 5.78 8.67 34.83
CA MET A 24 4.72 9.56 34.35
C MET A 24 5.25 10.74 33.52
N LEU A 25 6.56 11.02 33.61
CA LEU A 25 7.27 12.10 32.89
C LEU A 25 7.98 11.63 31.61
N LEU A 26 7.87 10.35 31.23
CA LEU A 26 8.26 9.94 29.88
C LEU A 26 7.35 10.67 28.89
N PRO A 27 7.89 11.42 27.91
CA PRO A 27 7.07 11.92 26.83
C PRO A 27 6.43 10.70 26.17
N ILE A 28 5.10 10.57 26.29
CA ILE A 28 4.33 9.74 25.38
C ILE A 28 4.67 10.32 24.02
N ALA A 29 5.50 9.60 23.26
CA ALA A 29 5.64 9.86 21.85
C ALA A 29 4.24 9.66 21.29
N ILE A 30 3.53 10.76 21.08
CA ILE A 30 2.38 10.78 20.20
C ILE A 30 3.02 10.49 18.85
N ALA A 31 3.09 9.21 18.49
CA ALA A 31 3.24 8.84 17.11
C ALA A 31 2.05 9.51 16.43
N GLY A 32 2.30 10.63 15.75
CA GLY A 32 1.29 11.20 14.88
C GLY A 32 0.89 10.07 13.95
N ASP A 33 -0.39 9.71 13.94
CA ASP A 33 -0.88 8.67 13.06
C ASP A 33 -0.37 8.98 11.66
N LYS A 34 0.41 8.07 11.08
CA LYS A 34 0.83 8.20 9.67
C LYS A 34 -0.46 8.44 8.89
N ILE A 35 -0.47 9.48 8.06
CA ILE A 35 -1.59 9.68 7.15
C ILE A 35 -1.70 8.38 6.35
N ASP A 36 -2.87 7.73 6.34
CA ASP A 36 -3.07 6.42 5.71
C ASP A 36 -3.09 6.50 4.17
N ILE A 37 -2.40 7.50 3.61
CA ILE A 37 -2.29 7.84 2.20
C ILE A 37 -0.86 7.59 1.74
N GLY A 38 -0.72 7.03 0.54
CA GLY A 38 0.56 6.86 -0.13
C GLY A 38 0.66 7.66 -1.41
N VAL A 39 1.89 7.83 -1.88
CA VAL A 39 2.17 8.48 -3.17
C VAL A 39 2.98 7.55 -4.06
N CYS A 40 2.59 7.45 -5.32
CA CYS A 40 3.33 6.74 -6.36
C CYS A 40 4.61 7.50 -6.70
N TYR A 41 5.76 6.86 -6.55
CA TYR A 41 7.04 7.44 -6.95
C TYR A 41 7.39 7.02 -8.39
N GLY A 42 6.91 7.83 -9.34
CA GLY A 42 7.25 7.68 -10.76
C GLY A 42 8.64 8.22 -11.06
N MET A 43 9.44 7.46 -11.81
CA MET A 43 10.85 7.79 -12.10
C MET A 43 11.13 7.98 -13.61
N VAL A 44 10.09 8.04 -14.44
CA VAL A 44 10.21 8.28 -15.89
C VAL A 44 10.19 9.78 -16.16
N ALA A 45 11.34 10.44 -15.96
CA ALA A 45 11.59 11.85 -16.30
C ALA A 45 13.10 12.14 -16.26
N ASP A 46 13.53 13.27 -16.81
CA ASP A 46 14.95 13.64 -17.00
C ASP A 46 15.46 14.69 -16.00
N ASN A 47 14.60 15.24 -15.15
CA ASN A 47 14.89 16.34 -14.24
C ASN A 47 14.45 16.08 -12.78
N LEU A 48 14.26 14.82 -12.41
CA LEU A 48 13.84 14.45 -11.06
C LEU A 48 14.97 14.65 -10.05
N PRO A 49 14.64 15.04 -8.79
CA PRO A 49 15.61 15.03 -7.71
C PRO A 49 16.19 13.62 -7.47
N PRO A 50 17.40 13.52 -6.88
CA PRO A 50 17.94 12.25 -6.43
C PRO A 50 16.99 11.52 -5.46
N ALA A 51 16.98 10.18 -5.49
CA ALA A 51 16.05 9.40 -4.68
C ALA A 51 16.11 9.71 -3.17
N ALA A 52 17.29 9.99 -2.63
CA ALA A 52 17.45 10.40 -1.23
C ALA A 52 16.68 11.68 -0.89
N GLU A 53 16.67 12.66 -1.80
CA GLU A 53 15.91 13.90 -1.62
C GLU A 53 14.40 13.65 -1.71
N VAL A 54 13.96 12.80 -2.64
CA VAL A 54 12.56 12.40 -2.73
C VAL A 54 12.10 11.71 -1.44
N ILE A 55 12.86 10.75 -0.91
CA ILE A 55 12.52 10.09 0.36
C ILE A 55 12.53 11.10 1.53
N ALA A 56 13.43 12.08 1.53
CA ALA A 56 13.39 13.17 2.52
C ALA A 56 12.10 14.00 2.41
N LEU A 57 11.56 14.23 1.22
CA LEU A 57 10.26 14.88 1.04
C LEU A 57 9.11 14.03 1.59
N TYR A 58 9.10 12.71 1.35
CA TYR A 58 8.09 11.82 1.94
C TYR A 58 8.08 11.94 3.47
N LYS A 59 9.25 11.92 4.11
CA LYS A 59 9.37 12.11 5.56
C LYS A 59 8.93 13.50 6.02
N LYS A 60 9.31 14.55 5.28
CA LYS A 60 8.96 15.94 5.60
C LYS A 60 7.44 16.17 5.61
N TYR A 61 6.71 15.52 4.71
CA TYR A 61 5.25 15.64 4.59
C TYR A 61 4.49 14.49 5.26
N SER A 62 5.16 13.67 6.07
CA SER A 62 4.57 12.54 6.79
C SER A 62 3.81 11.56 5.87
N ILE A 63 4.31 11.36 4.64
CA ILE A 63 3.77 10.38 3.69
C ILE A 63 4.32 9.01 4.06
N GLY A 64 3.47 8.18 4.67
CA GLY A 64 3.88 6.90 5.25
C GLY A 64 3.95 5.73 4.27
N LYS A 65 3.40 5.87 3.05
CA LYS A 65 3.32 4.79 2.06
C LYS A 65 3.85 5.24 0.70
N LEU A 66 4.57 4.36 0.00
CA LEU A 66 5.16 4.63 -1.31
C LEU A 66 4.97 3.45 -2.26
N ARG A 67 4.55 3.72 -3.49
CA ARG A 67 4.52 2.71 -4.57
C ARG A 67 5.66 2.96 -5.55
N LEU A 68 6.54 1.97 -5.72
CA LEU A 68 7.50 1.89 -6.82
C LEU A 68 6.90 1.03 -7.93
N PHE A 69 7.09 1.42 -9.19
CA PHE A 69 6.64 0.63 -10.34
C PHE A 69 7.65 -0.44 -10.76
N ASP A 70 8.89 -0.34 -10.29
CA ASP A 70 9.93 -1.34 -10.46
C ASP A 70 10.96 -1.33 -9.32
N ALA A 71 11.87 -2.31 -9.34
CA ALA A 71 12.96 -2.45 -8.37
C ALA A 71 14.14 -1.50 -8.63
N ASN A 72 13.86 -0.20 -8.66
CA ASN A 72 14.89 0.83 -8.79
C ASN A 72 15.85 0.79 -7.60
N ARG A 73 17.12 0.47 -7.87
CA ARG A 73 18.14 0.26 -6.82
C ARG A 73 18.43 1.51 -6.00
N ASP A 74 18.41 2.69 -6.60
CA ASP A 74 18.72 3.93 -5.91
C ASP A 74 17.57 4.35 -4.98
N ALA A 75 16.32 4.17 -5.42
CA ALA A 75 15.15 4.35 -4.58
C ALA A 75 15.12 3.35 -3.41
N LEU A 76 15.35 2.06 -3.67
CA LEU A 76 15.39 1.04 -2.63
C LEU A 76 16.51 1.29 -1.61
N ARG A 77 17.69 1.74 -2.05
CA ARG A 77 18.76 2.15 -1.13
C ARG A 77 18.36 3.35 -0.27
N ALA A 78 17.72 4.36 -0.84
CA ALA A 78 17.26 5.55 -0.12
C ALA A 78 16.14 5.24 0.89
N LEU A 79 15.36 4.18 0.66
CA LEU A 79 14.26 3.74 1.52
C LEU A 79 14.70 2.98 2.76
N LYS A 80 15.95 2.50 2.84
CA LYS A 80 16.46 1.77 4.00
C LYS A 80 16.33 2.59 5.29
N GLY A 81 15.65 2.04 6.29
CA GLY A 81 15.42 2.70 7.58
C GLY A 81 14.54 3.95 7.51
N SER A 82 13.78 4.14 6.42
CA SER A 82 12.92 5.31 6.25
C SER A 82 11.60 5.24 7.03
N ASP A 83 11.20 4.05 7.48
CA ASP A 83 9.88 3.75 8.08
C ASP A 83 8.70 4.05 7.12
N ILE A 84 8.94 4.02 5.81
CA ILE A 84 7.91 4.14 4.77
C ILE A 84 7.53 2.73 4.31
N ASP A 85 6.22 2.45 4.27
CA ASP A 85 5.69 1.19 3.76
C ASP A 85 5.75 1.18 2.24
N VAL A 86 6.35 0.13 1.67
CA VAL A 86 6.61 0.04 0.23
C VAL A 86 5.69 -0.96 -0.44
N THR A 87 5.04 -0.53 -1.51
CA THR A 87 4.49 -1.38 -2.56
C THR A 87 5.50 -1.46 -3.71
N LEU A 88 6.07 -2.64 -3.95
CA LEU A 88 7.04 -2.85 -5.03
C LEU A 88 6.39 -3.46 -6.27
N GLY A 89 6.51 -2.80 -7.42
CA GLY A 89 6.04 -3.32 -8.71
C GLY A 89 6.98 -4.35 -9.32
N VAL A 90 6.40 -5.45 -9.82
CA VAL A 90 7.02 -6.34 -10.80
C VAL A 90 6.78 -5.73 -12.18
N LYS A 91 7.84 -5.55 -12.96
CA LYS A 91 7.74 -5.10 -14.34
C LYS A 91 6.95 -6.10 -15.18
N ASN A 92 6.17 -5.61 -16.13
CA ASN A 92 5.36 -6.48 -16.99
C ASN A 92 6.24 -7.50 -17.76
N GLU A 93 7.44 -7.08 -18.15
CA GLU A 93 8.42 -7.87 -18.90
C GLU A 93 9.04 -9.02 -18.08
N ASP A 94 9.06 -8.90 -16.74
CA ASP A 94 9.58 -9.94 -15.85
C ASP A 94 8.56 -11.08 -15.62
N ILE A 95 7.26 -10.79 -15.85
CA ILE A 95 6.15 -11.69 -15.49
C ILE A 95 6.26 -13.06 -16.17
N PRO A 96 6.56 -13.19 -17.48
CA PRO A 96 6.64 -14.50 -18.13
C PRO A 96 7.69 -15.42 -17.50
N ASN A 97 8.86 -14.87 -17.14
CA ASN A 97 9.92 -15.66 -16.51
C ASN A 97 9.53 -16.10 -15.09
N ILE A 98 8.89 -15.23 -14.32
CA ILE A 98 8.38 -15.54 -12.98
C ILE A 98 7.27 -16.60 -13.05
N ALA A 99 6.39 -16.51 -14.06
CA ALA A 99 5.32 -17.45 -14.30
C ALA A 99 5.82 -18.84 -14.72
N ALA A 100 6.92 -18.89 -15.47
CA ALA A 100 7.45 -20.14 -16.02
C ALA A 100 7.91 -21.14 -14.95
N SER A 101 8.45 -20.68 -13.81
CA SER A 101 8.91 -21.56 -12.74
C SER A 101 9.10 -20.87 -11.40
N VAL A 102 9.15 -21.66 -10.32
CA VAL A 102 9.53 -21.18 -8.97
C VAL A 102 10.97 -20.65 -8.97
N ASP A 103 11.87 -21.22 -9.76
CA ASP A 103 13.25 -20.72 -9.90
C ASP A 103 13.30 -19.33 -10.56
N GLY A 104 12.43 -19.08 -11.54
CA GLY A 104 12.28 -17.75 -12.14
C GLY A 104 11.81 -16.72 -11.11
N ALA A 105 10.82 -17.08 -10.29
CA ALA A 105 10.38 -16.25 -9.18
C ALA A 105 11.46 -16.03 -8.12
N ARG A 106 12.23 -17.09 -7.79
CA ARG A 106 13.35 -17.04 -6.84
C ARG A 106 14.45 -16.09 -7.32
N SER A 107 14.81 -16.16 -8.59
CA SER A 107 15.80 -15.28 -9.22
C SER A 107 15.37 -13.81 -9.14
N TRP A 108 14.11 -13.52 -9.46
CA TRP A 108 13.56 -12.18 -9.33
C TRP A 108 13.60 -11.69 -7.87
N PHE A 109 13.14 -12.52 -6.92
CA PHE A 109 13.13 -12.20 -5.49
C PHE A 109 14.53 -11.89 -4.95
N THR A 110 15.50 -12.77 -5.20
CA THR A 110 16.88 -12.61 -4.72
C THR A 110 17.56 -11.37 -5.30
N THR A 111 17.20 -11.00 -6.53
CA THR A 111 17.76 -9.81 -7.19
C THR A 111 17.11 -8.51 -6.70
N ASN A 112 15.79 -8.51 -6.54
CA ASN A 112 14.99 -7.28 -6.48
C ASN A 112 14.42 -6.97 -5.09
N LEU A 113 14.18 -8.00 -4.26
CA LEU A 113 13.48 -7.84 -2.98
C LEU A 113 14.37 -8.24 -1.79
N GLN A 114 14.95 -9.44 -1.82
CA GLN A 114 15.73 -10.03 -0.72
C GLN A 114 16.83 -9.11 -0.14
N PRO A 115 17.58 -8.33 -0.94
CA PRO A 115 18.65 -7.47 -0.40
C PRO A 115 18.16 -6.33 0.51
N TYR A 116 16.85 -6.12 0.57
CA TYR A 116 16.22 -4.97 1.21
C TYR A 116 15.22 -5.34 2.32
N THR A 117 14.85 -6.61 2.45
CA THR A 117 13.77 -7.06 3.37
C THR A 117 14.07 -6.84 4.85
N ASN A 118 15.35 -6.69 5.23
CA ASN A 118 15.74 -6.40 6.61
C ASN A 118 15.69 -4.90 6.96
N ASP A 119 15.73 -4.03 5.95
CA ASP A 119 15.88 -2.58 6.12
C ASP A 119 14.64 -1.78 5.68
N ILE A 120 13.72 -2.42 4.96
CA ILE A 120 12.54 -1.81 4.34
C ILE A 120 11.30 -2.63 4.68
N THR A 121 10.24 -1.95 5.09
CA THR A 121 8.92 -2.56 5.26
C THR A 121 8.23 -2.66 3.90
N PHE A 122 8.17 -3.87 3.34
CA PHE A 122 7.36 -4.14 2.16
C PHE A 122 5.97 -4.58 2.56
N ALA A 123 4.96 -3.75 2.34
CA ALA A 123 3.57 -4.12 2.59
C ALA A 123 3.02 -4.98 1.44
N PHE A 124 3.39 -4.64 0.20
CA PHE A 124 2.85 -5.27 -0.99
C PHE A 124 3.89 -5.48 -2.09
N VAL A 125 3.67 -6.50 -2.91
CA VAL A 125 4.29 -6.63 -4.24
C VAL A 125 3.19 -6.65 -5.29
N SER A 126 3.20 -5.67 -6.20
CA SER A 126 2.24 -5.54 -7.29
C SER A 126 2.74 -6.29 -8.52
N VAL A 127 2.12 -7.40 -8.87
CA VAL A 127 2.48 -8.20 -10.05
C VAL A 127 1.80 -7.62 -11.29
N GLY A 128 2.59 -6.85 -12.04
CA GLY A 128 2.16 -6.14 -13.24
C GLY A 128 1.50 -4.79 -12.97
N ASN A 129 1.47 -3.96 -14.02
CA ASN A 129 0.77 -2.68 -14.06
C ASN A 129 -0.18 -2.67 -15.26
N GLU A 130 -1.48 -2.72 -14.98
CA GLU A 130 -2.54 -2.77 -16.01
C GLU A 130 -2.35 -3.90 -17.04
N ALA A 131 -1.72 -5.00 -16.61
CA ALA A 131 -1.45 -6.17 -17.45
C ALA A 131 -2.72 -6.94 -17.88
N ILE A 132 -3.89 -6.54 -17.39
CA ILE A 132 -5.19 -7.18 -17.66
C ILE A 132 -6.22 -6.12 -18.08
N PRO A 133 -6.85 -6.25 -19.26
CA PRO A 133 -6.50 -7.20 -20.32
C PRO A 133 -5.15 -6.84 -20.97
N GLY A 134 -4.36 -7.83 -21.41
CA GLY A 134 -3.06 -7.58 -22.01
C GLY A 134 -2.30 -8.86 -22.34
N GLU A 135 -1.13 -8.74 -22.97
CA GLU A 135 -0.31 -9.87 -23.40
C GLU A 135 0.18 -10.75 -22.23
N PHE A 136 0.32 -10.16 -21.05
CA PHE A 136 0.79 -10.86 -19.84
C PHE A 136 -0.33 -11.44 -18.99
N ALA A 137 -1.61 -11.26 -19.38
CA ALA A 137 -2.76 -11.58 -18.54
C ALA A 137 -2.77 -13.03 -18.04
N ASP A 138 -2.48 -13.99 -18.93
CA ASP A 138 -2.46 -15.41 -18.60
C ASP A 138 -1.28 -15.81 -17.70
N SER A 139 -0.25 -14.97 -17.64
CA SER A 139 0.95 -15.20 -16.84
C SER A 139 0.85 -14.62 -15.42
N ILE A 140 -0.13 -13.75 -15.13
CA ILE A 140 -0.28 -13.10 -13.82
C ILE A 140 -0.53 -14.11 -12.70
N ALA A 141 -1.52 -15.00 -12.88
CA ALA A 141 -1.89 -15.99 -11.87
C ALA A 141 -0.74 -16.97 -11.54
N PRO A 142 -0.06 -17.60 -12.52
CA PRO A 142 1.10 -18.46 -12.22
C PRO A 142 2.27 -17.66 -11.62
N ALA A 143 2.53 -16.42 -12.06
CA ALA A 143 3.58 -15.59 -11.46
C ALA A 143 3.32 -15.30 -9.98
N MET A 144 2.08 -14.94 -9.62
CA MET A 144 1.71 -14.73 -8.22
C MET A 144 1.83 -16.00 -7.39
N LYS A 145 1.43 -17.16 -7.94
CA LYS A 145 1.59 -18.44 -7.24
C LYS A 145 3.06 -18.75 -6.94
N ASN A 146 3.94 -18.56 -7.91
CA ASN A 146 5.37 -18.83 -7.75
C ASN A 146 6.03 -17.85 -6.78
N LEU A 147 5.72 -16.55 -6.87
CA LEU A 147 6.19 -15.55 -5.91
C LEU A 147 5.68 -15.82 -4.50
N GLN A 148 4.43 -16.27 -4.35
CA GLN A 148 3.89 -16.60 -3.04
C GLN A 148 4.67 -17.76 -2.40
N SER A 149 5.00 -18.79 -3.19
CA SER A 149 5.84 -19.90 -2.71
C SER A 149 7.19 -19.40 -2.20
N VAL A 150 7.85 -18.53 -2.97
CA VAL A 150 9.15 -17.95 -2.63
C VAL A 150 9.08 -17.12 -1.35
N LEU A 151 8.06 -16.27 -1.20
CA LEU A 151 7.84 -15.48 0.02
C LEU A 151 7.57 -16.36 1.24
N SER A 152 6.79 -17.43 1.07
CA SER A 152 6.50 -18.38 2.15
C SER A 152 7.76 -19.10 2.63
N ASP A 153 8.63 -19.53 1.70
CA ASP A 153 9.89 -20.21 2.02
C ASP A 153 10.85 -19.33 2.85
N ASP A 154 10.84 -18.01 2.63
CA ASP A 154 11.64 -17.03 3.39
C ASP A 154 10.92 -16.47 4.64
N ASN A 155 9.76 -17.02 5.00
CA ASN A 155 8.91 -16.53 6.11
C ASN A 155 8.44 -15.07 5.96
N LEU A 156 8.29 -14.60 4.72
CA LEU A 156 7.83 -13.25 4.38
C LEU A 156 6.32 -13.19 4.09
N ASN A 157 5.54 -14.02 4.78
CA ASN A 157 4.07 -14.10 4.62
C ASN A 157 3.33 -12.79 4.97
N GLY A 158 4.00 -11.83 5.61
CA GLY A 158 3.48 -10.48 5.83
C GLY A 158 3.41 -9.63 4.57
N ILE A 159 4.15 -9.97 3.51
CA ILE A 159 4.11 -9.27 2.23
C ILE A 159 2.93 -9.82 1.41
N THR A 160 1.97 -8.95 1.08
CA THR A 160 0.80 -9.36 0.29
C THR A 160 1.05 -9.13 -1.21
N LEU A 161 0.79 -10.14 -2.04
CA LEU A 161 0.83 -10.00 -3.49
C LEU A 161 -0.47 -9.36 -4.01
N LEU A 162 -0.34 -8.32 -4.83
CA LEU A 162 -1.46 -7.64 -5.50
C LEU A 162 -1.36 -7.87 -7.01
N ALA A 163 -2.50 -8.03 -7.67
CA ALA A 163 -2.59 -7.84 -9.11
C ALA A 163 -3.96 -7.31 -9.53
N SER A 164 -4.05 -6.77 -10.74
CA SER A 164 -5.32 -6.33 -11.35
C SER A 164 -6.10 -7.49 -11.97
N SER A 165 -6.27 -8.61 -11.24
CA SER A 165 -6.89 -9.84 -11.77
C SER A 165 -8.19 -10.24 -11.09
N LYS A 166 -9.11 -10.81 -11.87
CA LYS A 166 -10.44 -11.27 -11.45
C LYS A 166 -10.43 -12.49 -10.52
N ASN A 167 -9.32 -13.23 -10.46
CA ASN A 167 -9.25 -14.56 -9.81
C ASN A 167 -8.34 -14.62 -8.59
N LEU A 168 -7.95 -13.47 -8.02
CA LEU A 168 -6.92 -13.41 -6.97
C LEU A 168 -7.48 -12.86 -5.65
N LEU A 169 -6.90 -13.34 -4.54
CA LEU A 169 -7.38 -13.07 -3.19
C LEU A 169 -7.23 -11.59 -2.81
N SER A 170 -6.21 -10.91 -3.36
CA SER A 170 -5.91 -9.50 -3.14
C SER A 170 -5.75 -8.78 -4.49
N TRP A 171 -6.37 -7.61 -4.63
CA TRP A 171 -6.41 -6.84 -5.86
C TRP A 171 -5.96 -5.39 -5.63
N SER A 172 -5.43 -4.77 -6.68
CA SER A 172 -5.20 -3.33 -6.75
C SER A 172 -5.83 -2.77 -8.01
N THR A 173 -6.48 -1.62 -7.88
CA THR A 173 -7.10 -0.92 -9.01
C THR A 173 -6.64 0.53 -9.02
N CYS A 174 -6.42 1.08 -10.22
CA CYS A 174 -6.15 2.48 -10.41
C CYS A 174 -7.48 3.18 -10.73
N LEU A 175 -7.90 4.12 -9.88
CA LEU A 175 -9.14 4.88 -10.06
C LEU A 175 -8.82 6.31 -10.46
N TYR A 176 -9.38 6.76 -11.57
CA TYR A 176 -9.11 8.08 -12.14
C TYR A 176 -10.40 8.78 -12.57
N PRO A 177 -11.13 9.44 -11.64
CA PRO A 177 -12.32 10.23 -11.97
C PRO A 177 -12.09 11.26 -13.07
N TYR A 178 -10.85 11.73 -13.23
CA TYR A 178 -10.44 12.62 -14.32
C TYR A 178 -10.70 12.02 -15.71
N PHE A 179 -10.32 10.76 -15.96
CA PHE A 179 -10.51 10.15 -17.28
C PHE A 179 -11.99 9.89 -17.57
N ASP A 180 -12.76 9.49 -16.56
CA ASP A 180 -14.21 9.33 -16.67
C ASP A 180 -14.88 10.65 -17.08
N HIS A 181 -14.53 11.76 -16.39
CA HIS A 181 -14.98 13.10 -16.72
C HIS A 181 -14.60 13.53 -18.14
N ALA A 182 -13.32 13.38 -18.51
CA ALA A 182 -12.82 13.79 -19.81
C ALA A 182 -13.43 13.00 -20.98
N ALA A 183 -13.85 11.75 -20.73
CA ALA A 183 -14.49 10.89 -21.74
C ALA A 183 -15.97 11.23 -21.96
N ASP A 184 -16.68 11.68 -20.92
CA ASP A 184 -18.09 12.09 -21.02
C ASP A 184 -18.23 13.49 -21.63
N ARG A 185 -18.32 13.55 -22.95
CA ARG A 185 -18.50 14.81 -23.68
C ARG A 185 -19.77 15.59 -23.28
N SER A 186 -20.78 14.90 -22.73
CA SER A 186 -22.02 15.54 -22.31
C SER A 186 -21.93 16.11 -20.89
N HIS A 187 -20.95 15.63 -20.11
CA HIS A 187 -20.80 15.85 -18.67
C HIS A 187 -22.07 15.56 -17.85
N GLN A 188 -23.01 14.79 -18.41
CA GLN A 188 -24.28 14.46 -17.78
C GLN A 188 -24.11 13.44 -16.65
N HIS A 189 -23.12 12.56 -16.76
CA HIS A 189 -22.88 11.48 -15.82
C HIS A 189 -21.58 11.64 -15.03
N SER A 190 -20.68 12.50 -15.53
CA SER A 190 -19.47 12.90 -14.84
C SER A 190 -19.26 14.40 -15.00
N SER A 191 -19.98 15.20 -14.21
CA SER A 191 -19.73 16.64 -14.12
C SER A 191 -18.39 16.92 -13.43
N LEU A 192 -17.84 18.13 -13.62
CA LEU A 192 -16.58 18.52 -12.99
C LEU A 192 -16.69 18.49 -11.46
N ASP A 193 -17.79 19.01 -10.92
CA ASP A 193 -18.01 19.03 -9.47
C ASP A 193 -18.07 17.62 -8.88
N PHE A 194 -18.67 16.68 -9.62
CA PHE A 194 -18.76 15.28 -9.21
C PHE A 194 -17.39 14.58 -9.23
N ALA A 195 -16.52 14.94 -10.18
CA ALA A 195 -15.15 14.44 -10.26
C ALA A 195 -14.20 15.07 -9.21
N GLN A 196 -14.46 16.32 -8.79
CA GLN A 196 -13.63 17.10 -7.87
C GLN A 196 -14.08 17.05 -6.40
N PHE A 197 -15.04 16.18 -6.06
CA PHE A 197 -15.58 16.04 -4.71
C PHE A 197 -16.34 17.29 -4.20
N THR A 198 -16.84 18.14 -5.09
CA THR A 198 -17.52 19.41 -4.78
C THR A 198 -19.01 19.41 -5.16
N ALA A 199 -19.55 18.31 -5.69
CA ALA A 199 -20.96 18.22 -6.03
C ALA A 199 -21.85 18.31 -4.77
N ASN A 200 -22.82 19.23 -4.82
CA ASN A 200 -23.79 19.44 -3.74
C ASN A 200 -25.04 18.57 -3.92
N GLU A 201 -25.29 18.09 -5.14
CA GLU A 201 -26.43 17.25 -5.47
C GLU A 201 -25.95 15.83 -5.85
N PRO A 202 -26.62 14.77 -5.37
CA PRO A 202 -26.27 13.42 -5.72
C PRO A 202 -26.62 13.12 -7.19
N VAL A 203 -25.71 12.45 -7.88
CA VAL A 203 -25.97 11.86 -9.20
C VAL A 203 -26.53 10.46 -8.99
N LEU A 204 -27.72 10.22 -9.56
CA LEU A 204 -28.33 8.90 -9.62
C LEU A 204 -27.62 8.06 -10.69
N LEU A 205 -26.95 6.99 -10.25
CA LEU A 205 -26.26 6.08 -11.16
C LEU A 205 -26.85 4.66 -11.04
N GLY A 206 -27.20 4.08 -12.18
CA GLY A 206 -27.72 2.71 -12.30
C GLY A 206 -29.21 2.53 -11.98
N SER A 207 -29.65 1.27 -11.90
CA SER A 207 -31.05 0.86 -11.72
C SER A 207 -31.50 0.73 -10.26
N GLY A 208 -30.61 0.99 -9.29
CA GLY A 208 -30.77 0.58 -7.90
C GLY A 208 -30.94 1.69 -6.85
N ASN A 209 -31.29 2.92 -7.23
CA ASN A 209 -31.43 4.08 -6.31
C ASN A 209 -30.18 4.39 -5.46
N LEU A 210 -28.97 4.14 -5.98
CA LEU A 210 -27.74 4.55 -5.31
C LEU A 210 -27.40 5.99 -5.67
N ASN A 211 -27.27 6.83 -4.64
CA ASN A 211 -26.96 8.25 -4.74
C ASN A 211 -25.48 8.46 -4.44
N TYR A 212 -24.75 9.01 -5.41
CA TYR A 212 -23.34 9.34 -5.23
C TYR A 212 -23.14 10.85 -5.34
N THR A 213 -22.35 11.42 -4.44
CA THR A 213 -21.87 12.81 -4.52
C THR A 213 -20.43 12.91 -5.01
N LYS A 214 -19.75 11.76 -5.17
CA LYS A 214 -18.38 11.65 -5.64
C LYS A 214 -18.27 10.59 -6.73
N LEU A 215 -17.71 10.96 -7.87
CA LEU A 215 -17.45 10.03 -8.98
C LEU A 215 -16.49 8.92 -8.55
N TYR A 216 -15.52 9.25 -7.68
CA TYR A 216 -14.62 8.27 -7.06
C TYR A 216 -15.38 7.13 -6.36
N ASP A 217 -16.37 7.46 -5.53
CA ASP A 217 -17.14 6.46 -4.78
C ASP A 217 -17.98 5.60 -5.74
N ALA A 218 -18.57 6.22 -6.76
CA ALA A 218 -19.33 5.51 -7.78
C ALA A 218 -18.46 4.50 -8.56
N THR A 219 -17.28 4.92 -9.01
CA THR A 219 -16.35 4.04 -9.75
C THR A 219 -15.80 2.93 -8.85
N LEU A 220 -15.50 3.24 -7.58
CA LEU A 220 -15.07 2.24 -6.59
C LEU A 220 -16.16 1.18 -6.35
N VAL A 221 -17.41 1.59 -6.13
CA VAL A 221 -18.51 0.64 -5.90
C VAL A 221 -18.80 -0.18 -7.15
N ALA A 222 -18.76 0.42 -8.35
CA ALA A 222 -18.89 -0.31 -9.61
C ALA A 222 -17.82 -1.41 -9.73
N PHE A 223 -16.57 -1.10 -9.37
CA PHE A 223 -15.49 -2.08 -9.33
C PHE A 223 -15.75 -3.19 -8.29
N LEU A 224 -16.14 -2.83 -7.06
CA LEU A 224 -16.44 -3.80 -5.99
C LEU A 224 -17.56 -4.75 -6.40
N TRP A 225 -18.64 -4.23 -7.00
CA TRP A 225 -19.74 -5.04 -7.53
C TRP A 225 -19.28 -6.01 -8.62
N ALA A 226 -18.37 -5.57 -9.50
CA ALA A 226 -17.81 -6.45 -10.53
C ALA A 226 -16.98 -7.58 -9.90
N VAL A 227 -16.15 -7.28 -8.90
CA VAL A 227 -15.35 -8.27 -8.16
C VAL A 227 -16.26 -9.26 -7.43
N GLU A 228 -17.28 -8.77 -6.73
CA GLU A 228 -18.24 -9.60 -6.01
C GLU A 228 -18.93 -10.59 -6.94
N ARG A 229 -19.45 -10.11 -8.08
CA ARG A 229 -20.10 -10.97 -9.09
C ARG A 229 -19.14 -11.97 -9.73
N ALA A 230 -17.88 -11.61 -9.93
CA ALA A 230 -16.87 -12.54 -10.45
C ALA A 230 -16.58 -13.66 -9.44
N ARG A 231 -16.47 -13.34 -8.14
CA ARG A 231 -16.26 -14.32 -7.07
C ARG A 231 -17.44 -15.29 -6.94
N PHE A 232 -18.67 -14.79 -6.99
CA PHE A 232 -19.87 -15.66 -6.90
C PHE A 232 -19.99 -16.67 -8.04
N ARG A 233 -19.56 -16.34 -9.27
CA ARG A 233 -19.56 -17.31 -10.39
C ARG A 233 -18.56 -18.45 -10.21
N ASN A 234 -17.44 -18.20 -9.53
CA ASN A 234 -16.41 -19.22 -9.28
C ASN A 234 -16.78 -20.19 -8.15
N LEU A 235 -17.79 -19.89 -7.33
CA LEU A 235 -18.30 -20.81 -6.30
C LEU A 235 -19.39 -21.76 -6.83
N GLN A 236 -19.89 -21.56 -8.06
CA GLN A 236 -20.95 -22.37 -8.68
C GLN A 236 -20.45 -23.35 -9.75
N ASN A 237 -19.14 -23.33 -10.06
CA ASN A 237 -18.46 -24.25 -10.96
C ASN A 237 -17.42 -25.07 -10.18
#